data_AF-A0A2M8GMS2-F1
#
_entry.id   AF-A0A2M8GMS2-F1
#
_cell.length_a   1.000
_cell.length_b   1.000
_cell.length_c   1.000
_cell.angle_alpha   90.00
_cell.angle_beta   90.00
_cell.angle_gamma   90.00
#
_symmetry.space_group_name_H-M   'P 1'
#
loop_
_entity.id
_entity.type
_entity.pdbx_description
1 polymer ?
#
loop_
_entity_poly.entity_id
_entity_poly.type
_entity_poly.pdbx_seq_one_letter_code
_entity_poly.pdbx_strand_id
1 'polypeptide(L)' 'MGKTILTSRQLDFLELAQSNAYIAKNYYLTGGTALAAFYYSHRLSEDIDLFSEKQEIESNVVEA' A
#
# COMPACT_ATOMS: atom_id res chain seq x y z
N MET A 1 3.08 20.64 -11.08
CA MET A 1 2.71 19.30 -10.58
C MET A 1 3.63 18.30 -11.25
N GLY A 2 4.55 17.68 -10.50
CA GLY A 2 5.50 16.71 -11.05
C GLY A 2 4.75 15.51 -11.63
N LYS A 3 5.27 14.89 -12.70
CA LYS A 3 4.71 13.64 -13.22
C LYS A 3 4.74 12.60 -12.11
N THR A 4 3.56 12.08 -11.74
CA THR A 4 3.47 10.92 -10.85
C THR A 4 4.06 9.70 -11.54
N ILE A 5 4.77 8.86 -10.79
CA ILE A 5 5.24 7.55 -11.27
C ILE A 5 4.18 6.45 -11.09
N LEU A 6 3.09 6.74 -10.38
CA LEU A 6 2.00 5.81 -10.18
C LEU A 6 1.19 5.66 -11.47
N THR A 7 0.88 4.42 -11.82
CA THR A 7 -0.05 4.11 -12.91
C THR A 7 -1.49 4.46 -12.51
N SER A 8 -2.38 4.63 -13.49
CA SER A 8 -3.81 4.86 -13.23
C SER A 8 -4.40 3.79 -12.32
N ARG A 9 -4.06 2.51 -12.53
CA ARG A 9 -4.57 1.41 -11.71
C ARG A 9 -4.09 1.47 -10.26
N GLN A 10 -2.85 1.90 -10.02
CA GLN A 10 -2.35 2.10 -8.66
C GLN A 10 -3.06 3.27 -7.98
N LEU A 11 -3.31 4.36 -8.71
CA LEU A 11 -4.09 5.49 -8.20
C LEU A 11 -5.53 5.07 -7.86
N ASP A 12 -6.21 4.37 -8.77
CA ASP A 12 -7.56 3.86 -8.55
C ASP A 12 -7.64 2.96 -7.30
N PHE A 13 -6.64 2.08 -7.13
CA PHE A 13 -6.56 1.24 -5.93
C PHE A 13 -6.41 2.08 -4.66
N LEU A 14 -5.51 3.08 -4.65
CA LEU A 14 -5.29 3.92 -3.47
C LEU A 14 -6.52 4.77 -3.13
N GLU A 15 -7.23 5.27 -4.14
CA GLU A 15 -8.51 5.98 -3.95
C GLU A 15 -9.59 5.08 -3.36
N LEU A 16 -9.72 3.85 -3.86
CA LEU A 16 -10.65 2.87 -3.31
C LEU A 16 -10.26 2.45 -1.89
N ALA A 17 -8.98 2.19 -1.65
CA ALA A 17 -8.46 1.80 -0.34
C ALA A 17 -8.66 2.90 0.71
N GLN A 18 -8.39 4.18 0.38
CA GLN A 18 -8.63 5.28 1.31
C GLN A 18 -10.12 5.48 1.61
N SER A 19 -11.00 5.17 0.65
CA SER A 19 -12.45 5.29 0.83
C SER A 19 -13.02 4.21 1.75
N ASN A 20 -12.30 3.10 1.94
CA ASN A 20 -12.68 2.03 2.84
C ASN A 20 -12.15 2.33 4.25
N ALA A 21 -13.05 2.66 5.18
CA ALA A 21 -12.71 3.02 6.55
C ALA A 21 -11.94 1.93 7.32
N TYR A 22 -12.14 0.64 6.99
CA TYR A 22 -11.37 -0.45 7.59
C TYR A 22 -9.92 -0.43 7.10
N ILE A 23 -9.72 -0.35 5.79
CA ILE A 23 -8.37 -0.35 5.20
C ILE A 23 -7.61 0.90 5.65
N ALA A 24 -8.21 2.07 5.49
CA ALA A 24 -7.58 3.35 5.84
C ALA A 24 -7.19 3.47 7.31
N LYS A 25 -7.88 2.76 8.21
CA LYS A 25 -7.60 2.78 9.65
C LYS A 25 -6.53 1.78 10.07
N ASN A 26 -6.40 0.65 9.37
CA ASN A 26 -5.59 -0.47 9.84
C ASN A 26 -4.33 -0.71 9.00
N TYR A 27 -4.26 -0.19 7.78
CA TYR A 27 -3.17 -0.47 6.86
C TYR A 27 -2.45 0.81 6.41
N TYR A 28 -1.14 0.72 6.30
CA TYR A 28 -0.26 1.78 5.82
C TYR A 28 0.39 1.36 4.51
N LEU A 29 0.36 2.25 3.51
CA LEU A 29 1.15 2.07 2.30
C LEU A 29 2.64 2.16 2.64
N THR A 30 3.40 1.12 2.31
CA THR A 30 4.82 1.01 2.64
C THR A 30 5.63 0.53 1.43
N GLY A 31 6.86 0.09 1.67
CA GLY A 31 7.69 -0.58 0.69
C GLY A 31 8.19 0.32 -0.43
N GLY A 32 8.53 -0.32 -1.56
CA GLY A 32 9.21 0.35 -2.68
C GLY A 32 8.35 1.42 -3.34
N THR A 33 7.04 1.19 -3.42
CA THR A 33 6.11 2.11 -4.09
C THR A 33 5.84 3.35 -3.25
N ALA A 34 5.68 3.23 -1.93
CA ALA A 34 5.61 4.41 -1.06
C ALA A 34 6.87 5.28 -1.20
N LEU A 35 8.04 4.64 -1.15
CA LEU A 35 9.34 5.33 -1.22
C LEU A 35 9.55 6.03 -2.57
N ALA A 36 9.26 5.33 -3.67
CA ALA A 36 9.44 5.88 -5.00
C ALA A 36 8.40 6.98 -5.32
N ALA A 37 7.14 6.80 -4.95
CA ALA A 37 6.08 7.72 -5.35
C ALA A 37 6.04 9.03 -4.54
N PHE A 38 6.35 8.97 -3.24
CA PHE A 38 6.15 10.12 -2.35
C PHE A 38 7.45 10.78 -1.85
N TYR A 39 8.60 10.10 -1.95
CA TYR A 39 9.85 10.62 -1.40
C TYR A 39 10.92 10.89 -2.47
N TYR A 40 11.25 9.91 -3.32
CA TYR A 40 12.47 9.99 -4.14
C TYR A 40 12.25 10.05 -5.66
N SER A 41 11.13 9.55 -6.19
CA SER A 41 10.87 9.49 -7.64
C SER A 41 12.03 8.87 -8.47
N HIS A 42 12.77 7.95 -7.86
CA HIS A 42 14.07 7.46 -8.35
C HIS A 42 13.97 6.26 -9.29
N ARG A 43 12.82 5.57 -9.31
CA ARG A 43 12.55 4.41 -10.18
C ARG A 43 11.05 4.18 -10.31
N LEU A 44 10.66 3.38 -11.31
CA LEU A 44 9.32 2.80 -11.34
C LEU A 44 9.19 1.69 -10.28
N SER A 45 8.00 1.55 -9.72
CA SER A 45 7.66 0.51 -8.75
C SER A 45 6.21 0.08 -8.98
N GLU A 46 6.00 -1.20 -9.23
CA GLU A 46 4.71 -1.73 -9.70
C GLU A 46 3.85 -2.29 -8.54
N ASP A 47 4.50 -2.90 -7.55
CA ASP A 47 3.81 -3.57 -6.44
C ASP A 47 3.21 -2.58 -5.42
N ILE A 48 2.16 -2.99 -4.70
CA ILE A 48 1.60 -2.25 -3.56
C ILE A 48 1.87 -3.07 -2.30
N ASP A 49 2.68 -2.53 -1.40
CA ASP A 49 2.94 -3.13 -0.08
C ASP A 49 2.10 -2.43 0.98
N LEU A 50 1.33 -3.19 1.77
CA LEU A 50 0.56 -2.68 2.90
C LEU A 50 1.07 -3.31 4.21
N PHE A 51 1.30 -2.48 5.22
CA PHE A 51 1.67 -2.91 6.57
C PHE A 51 0.51 -2.66 7.53
N SER A 52 0.28 -3.58 8.46
CA SER A 52 -0.66 -3.40 9.58
C SER A 52 0.07 -3.71 10.89
N GLU A 53 -0.14 -2.88 11.89
CA GLU A 53 0.31 -3.14 13.27
C GLU A 53 -0.55 -4.20 13.96
N LYS A 54 -1.75 -4.46 13.44
CA LYS A 54 -2.67 -5.45 14.00
C LYS A 54 -2.38 -6.82 13.42
N GLN A 55 -2.20 -7.79 14.30
CA GLN A 55 -2.18 -9.19 13.91
C GLN A 55 -3.60 -9.60 13.49
N GLU A 56 -3.82 -9.79 12.19
CA GLU A 56 -5.13 -10.19 11.65
C GLU A 56 -5.30 -11.71 11.54
N ILE A 57 -4.21 -12.48 11.62
CA ILE A 57 -4.24 -13.93 11.55
C ILE A 57 -3.83 -14.50 12.91
N GLU A 58 -4.71 -15.31 13.52
CA GLU A 58 -4.36 -16.08 14.70
C GLU A 58 -3.24 -17.09 14.33
N SER A 59 -2.15 -17.08 15.10
CA SER A 59 -0.96 -17.89 14.85
C SER A 59 -1.18 -19.41 14.98
N ASN A 60 -2.33 -19.83 15.51
CA ASN A 60 -2.74 -21.21 15.71
C ASN A 60 -3.36 -21.89 14.46
N VAL A 61 -3.58 -21.15 13.36
CA VAL A 61 -4.14 -21.71 12.11
C VAL A 61 -3.07 -22.38 11.22
N VAL A 62 -1.81 -22.40 11.67
CA VAL A 62 -0.68 -23.02 10.96
C VAL A 62 -0.25 -24.32 11.65
N GLU A 63 -1.18 -25.24 11.87
CA GLU A 63 -0.83 -26.65 12.06
C GLU A 63 -1.40 -27.45 10.89
N ALA A 64 -0.50 -27.91 10.02
CA ALA A 64 -0.73 -28.91 8.98
C ALA A 64 0.36 -29.99 9.08
#